data_AF-A0A924WV89-F1
#
_entry.id   AF-A0A924WV89-F1
#
_cell.length_a   1.000
_cell.length_b   1.000
_cell.length_c   1.000
_cell.angle_alpha   90.00
_cell.angle_beta   90.00
_cell.angle_gamma   90.00
#
_symmetry.space_group_name_H-M   'P 1'
#
loop_
_entity.id
_entity.type
_entity.pdbx_description
1 polymer ?
#
loop_
_entity_poly.entity_id
_entity_poly.type
_entity_poly.pdbx_seq_one_letter_code
_entity_poly.pdbx_strand_id
1 'polypeptide(L)'
;MASVLEQLDSNEAILLMYLANELPGEDRAAVERRLHADAALRAQLDQIRLAYASLDHAFGRADSATPLPSTFSAARSFGEAVRIAHRERVSPSGQQALSRRGLYMLLYPASAAAILAMGMLIWWQVATGLDESQNGTRDARLLGDADAGYPQRWDNSWGPGRGRPSVAFNFSRAVVGPVADLNDEDLISAFDSMVVERPLGSQNEYNVITYLNESLQ
;
A
#
# COMPACT_ATOMS: atom_id res chain seq x y z
N MET A 1 -18.24 6.40 32.56
CA MET A 1 -17.36 5.53 31.76
C MET A 1 -16.37 6.45 31.09
N ALA A 2 -15.07 6.27 31.34
CA ALA A 2 -14.04 7.10 30.70
C ALA A 2 -14.12 6.87 29.18
N SER A 3 -14.09 7.95 28.39
CA SER A 3 -14.07 7.83 26.93
C SER A 3 -12.78 7.13 26.51
N VAL A 4 -12.84 6.30 25.47
CA VAL A 4 -11.66 5.62 24.89
C VAL A 4 -10.58 6.64 24.50
N LEU A 5 -10.99 7.87 24.17
CA LEU A 5 -10.09 8.99 23.88
C LEU A 5 -9.23 9.43 25.08
N GLU A 6 -9.66 9.18 26.31
CA GLU A 6 -8.87 9.46 27.53
C GLU A 6 -7.87 8.34 27.85
N GLN A 7 -8.10 7.13 27.36
CA GLN A 7 -7.18 6.00 27.53
C GLN A 7 -6.07 5.98 26.48
N LEU A 8 -6.30 6.60 25.32
CA LEU A 8 -5.32 6.71 24.26
C LEU A 8 -4.47 7.97 24.46
N ASP A 9 -3.31 7.80 25.09
CA ASP A 9 -2.37 8.89 25.39
C ASP A 9 -1.73 9.50 24.11
N SER A 10 -1.90 8.86 22.94
CA SER A 10 -1.35 9.31 21.66
C SER A 10 -2.43 9.73 20.67
N ASN A 11 -2.33 10.96 20.18
CA ASN A 11 -3.15 11.48 19.09
C ASN A 11 -3.06 10.60 17.84
N GLU A 12 -1.90 9.97 17.58
CA GLU A 12 -1.69 9.12 16.42
C GLU A 12 -2.58 7.86 16.46
N ALA A 13 -2.69 7.22 17.62
CA ALA A 13 -3.54 6.04 17.80
C ALA A 13 -5.03 6.39 17.56
N ILE A 14 -5.46 7.57 18.03
CA ILE A 14 -6.82 8.07 17.81
C ILE A 14 -7.08 8.30 16.31
N LEU A 15 -6.13 8.92 15.59
CA LEU A 15 -6.26 9.15 14.15
C LEU A 15 -6.26 7.84 13.35
N LEU A 16 -5.48 6.84 13.76
CA LEU A 16 -5.49 5.51 13.14
C LEU A 16 -6.85 4.81 13.34
N MET A 17 -7.41 4.84 14.55
CA MET A 17 -8.76 4.29 14.81
C MET A 17 -9.85 5.06 14.03
N TYR A 18 -9.71 6.39 13.91
CA TYR A 18 -10.61 7.21 13.10
C TYR A 18 -10.59 6.77 11.63
N LEU A 19 -9.41 6.61 11.04
CA LEU A 19 -9.22 6.14 9.66
C LEU A 19 -9.74 4.71 9.45
N ALA A 20 -9.53 3.83 10.42
CA ALA A 20 -10.03 2.45 10.38
C ALA A 20 -11.56 2.35 10.56
N ASN A 21 -12.26 3.46 10.81
CA ASN A 21 -13.69 3.47 11.09
C ASN A 21 -14.10 2.68 12.35
N GLU A 22 -13.19 2.55 13.32
CA GLU A 22 -13.37 1.79 14.56
C GLU A 22 -13.84 2.65 15.75
N LEU A 23 -13.91 3.98 15.59
CA LEU A 23 -14.39 4.86 16.64
C LEU A 23 -15.93 4.87 16.73
N PRO A 24 -16.51 4.78 17.95
CA PRO A 24 -17.93 5.03 18.17
C PRO A 24 -18.36 6.41 17.66
N GLY A 25 -19.64 6.58 17.34
CA GLY A 25 -20.16 7.83 16.75
C GLY A 25 -19.88 9.09 17.59
N GLU A 26 -20.00 9.00 18.92
CA GLU A 26 -19.74 10.14 19.82
C GLU A 26 -18.25 10.54 19.83
N ASP A 27 -17.34 9.57 19.91
CA ASP A 27 -15.90 9.80 19.91
C ASP A 27 -15.42 10.29 18.54
N ARG A 28 -16.00 9.77 17.44
CA ARG A 28 -15.77 10.28 16.08
C ARG A 28 -16.11 11.77 15.97
N ALA A 29 -17.28 12.18 16.43
CA ALA A 29 -17.68 13.58 16.41
C ALA A 29 -16.75 14.46 17.27
N ALA A 30 -16.20 13.93 18.36
CA ALA A 30 -15.17 14.62 19.14
C ALA A 30 -13.86 14.81 18.37
N VAL A 31 -13.38 13.78 17.67
CA VAL A 31 -12.18 13.87 16.81
C VAL A 31 -12.39 14.84 15.66
N GLU A 32 -13.55 14.84 15.02
CA GLU A 32 -13.88 15.78 13.93
C GLU A 32 -13.88 17.23 14.41
N ARG A 33 -14.44 17.50 15.60
CA ARG A 33 -14.34 18.83 16.22
C ARG A 33 -12.89 19.24 16.49
N ARG A 34 -12.05 18.31 16.96
CA ARG A 34 -10.61 18.57 17.16
C ARG A 34 -9.90 18.84 15.83
N LEU A 35 -10.17 18.06 14.79
CA LEU A 35 -9.61 18.28 13.45
C LEU A 35 -10.03 19.63 12.86
N HIS A 36 -11.27 20.08 13.09
CA HIS A 36 -11.68 21.42 12.67
C HIS A 36 -10.94 22.54 13.40
N ALA A 37 -10.69 22.37 14.70
CA ALA A 37 -10.03 23.38 15.52
C ALA A 37 -8.49 23.41 15.34
N ASP A 38 -7.86 22.26 15.13
CA ASP A 38 -6.41 22.10 15.13
C ASP A 38 -5.86 21.82 13.72
N ALA A 39 -5.05 22.75 13.21
CA ALA A 39 -4.38 22.61 11.91
C ALA A 39 -3.22 21.60 11.94
N ALA A 40 -2.51 21.46 13.07
CA ALA A 40 -1.43 20.50 13.20
C ALA A 40 -1.96 19.06 13.20
N LEU A 41 -3.10 18.82 13.87
CA LEU A 41 -3.75 17.51 13.87
C LEU A 41 -4.23 17.10 12.46
N ARG A 42 -4.73 18.07 11.66
CA ARG A 42 -5.06 17.82 10.24
C ARG A 42 -3.83 17.45 9.42
N ALA A 43 -2.73 18.17 9.59
CA ALA A 43 -1.47 17.85 8.91
C ALA A 43 -0.97 16.44 9.27
N GLN A 44 -1.12 16.01 10.53
CA GLN A 44 -0.80 14.63 10.94
C GLN A 44 -1.72 13.60 10.26
N LEU A 45 -3.04 13.85 10.21
CA LEU A 45 -3.97 12.98 9.52
C LEU A 45 -3.62 12.82 8.02
N ASP A 46 -3.24 13.91 7.37
CA ASP A 46 -2.83 13.89 5.96
C ASP A 46 -1.51 13.13 5.76
N GLN A 47 -0.54 13.26 6.68
CA GLN A 47 0.69 12.45 6.67
C GLN A 47 0.40 10.95 6.79
N ILE A 48 -0.49 10.56 7.70
CA ILE A 48 -0.89 9.15 7.88
C ILE A 48 -1.57 8.63 6.60
N ARG A 49 -2.46 9.42 5.98
CA ARG A 49 -3.12 9.05 4.72
C ARG A 49 -2.12 8.84 3.58
N LEU A 50 -1.12 9.71 3.46
CA LEU A 50 -0.05 9.56 2.47
C LEU A 50 0.77 8.28 2.70
N ALA A 51 1.10 7.97 3.96
CA ALA A 51 1.80 6.74 4.29
C ALA A 51 0.96 5.50 3.91
N TYR A 52 -0.34 5.48 4.23
CA TYR A 52 -1.25 4.39 3.84
C TYR A 52 -1.34 4.23 2.33
N ALA A 53 -1.48 5.32 1.58
CA ALA A 53 -1.51 5.25 0.11
C ALA A 53 -0.22 4.68 -0.47
N SER A 54 0.94 5.00 0.11
CA SER A 54 2.22 4.44 -0.32
C SER A 54 2.33 2.93 -0.07
N LEU A 55 1.79 2.44 1.05
CA LEU A 55 1.75 1.02 1.38
C LEU A 55 0.79 0.27 0.46
N ASP A 56 -0.39 0.82 0.22
CA ASP A 56 -1.37 0.25 -0.71
C ASP A 56 -0.80 0.09 -2.13
N HIS A 57 -0.10 1.12 -2.62
CA HIS A 57 0.64 1.04 -3.88
C HIS A 57 1.76 -0.01 -3.87
N ALA A 58 2.50 -0.15 -2.76
CA ALA A 58 3.54 -1.15 -2.64
C ALA A 58 2.95 -2.57 -2.67
N PHE A 59 1.84 -2.81 -1.95
CA PHE A 59 1.14 -4.10 -1.97
C PHE A 59 0.53 -4.39 -3.34
N GLY A 60 -0.12 -3.42 -4.00
CA GLY A 60 -0.64 -3.61 -5.36
C GLY A 60 0.46 -3.96 -6.38
N ARG A 61 1.67 -3.38 -6.24
CA ARG A 61 2.83 -3.78 -7.06
C ARG A 61 3.34 -5.19 -6.71
N ALA A 62 3.37 -5.56 -5.44
CA ALA A 62 3.78 -6.90 -5.02
C ALA A 62 2.81 -7.98 -5.52
N ASP A 63 1.51 -7.72 -5.41
CA ASP A 63 0.44 -8.61 -5.85
C ASP A 63 0.41 -8.77 -7.38
N SER A 64 0.72 -7.71 -8.13
CA SER A 64 0.82 -7.79 -9.59
C SER A 64 2.11 -8.46 -10.08
N ALA A 65 3.22 -8.33 -9.35
CA ALA A 65 4.47 -9.01 -9.68
C ALA A 65 4.41 -10.52 -9.40
N THR A 66 3.67 -10.92 -8.36
CA THR A 66 3.45 -12.32 -8.01
C THR A 66 1.94 -12.56 -7.93
N PRO A 67 1.24 -12.67 -9.07
CA PRO A 67 -0.19 -12.93 -9.07
C PRO A 67 -0.41 -14.25 -8.34
N LEU A 68 -0.99 -14.17 -7.14
CA LEU A 68 -1.39 -15.36 -6.40
C LEU A 68 -2.40 -16.10 -7.29
N PRO A 69 -2.23 -17.43 -7.49
CA PRO A 69 -3.20 -18.20 -8.24
C PRO A 69 -4.58 -17.98 -7.61
N SER A 70 -5.50 -17.43 -8.41
CA SER A 70 -6.83 -17.01 -7.97
C SER A 70 -7.47 -18.08 -7.08
N THR A 71 -7.89 -17.65 -5.90
CA THR A 71 -8.17 -18.37 -4.64
C THR A 71 -9.16 -19.54 -4.65
N PHE A 72 -9.68 -19.97 -5.80
CA PHE A 72 -10.54 -21.17 -5.85
C PHE A 72 -9.76 -22.47 -5.58
N SER A 73 -8.45 -22.52 -5.85
CA SER A 73 -7.61 -23.69 -5.54
C SER A 73 -6.89 -23.57 -4.19
N ALA A 74 -6.45 -22.36 -3.79
CA ALA A 74 -5.66 -22.13 -2.58
C ALA A 74 -6.46 -22.32 -1.28
N ALA A 75 -7.73 -21.89 -1.24
CA ALA A 75 -8.60 -22.13 -0.08
C ALA A 75 -8.87 -23.64 0.12
N ARG A 76 -8.96 -24.38 -0.99
CA ARG A 76 -9.17 -25.83 -0.97
C ARG A 76 -7.92 -26.57 -0.48
N SER A 77 -6.73 -26.17 -0.93
CA SER A 77 -5.47 -26.77 -0.48
C SER A 77 -5.17 -26.45 0.98
N PHE A 78 -5.51 -25.25 1.47
CA PHE A 78 -5.38 -24.93 2.89
C PHE A 78 -6.35 -25.74 3.75
N GLY A 79 -7.60 -25.90 3.30
CA GLY A 79 -8.58 -26.76 3.96
C GLY A 79 -8.12 -28.22 4.04
N GLU A 80 -7.52 -28.76 2.98
CA GLU A 80 -6.94 -30.10 2.99
C GLU A 80 -5.73 -30.20 3.91
N ALA A 81 -4.82 -29.23 3.92
CA ALA A 81 -3.67 -29.20 4.81
C ALA A 81 -4.08 -29.15 6.30
N VAL A 82 -5.07 -28.32 6.64
CA VAL A 82 -5.62 -28.25 8.00
C VAL A 82 -6.33 -29.54 8.38
N ARG A 83 -7.07 -30.16 7.45
CA ARG A 83 -7.78 -31.43 7.71
C ARG A 83 -6.81 -32.60 7.88
N ILE A 84 -5.71 -32.64 7.13
CA ILE A 84 -4.61 -33.60 7.33
C ILE A 84 -3.96 -33.39 8.70
N ALA A 85 -3.59 -32.15 9.04
CA ALA A 85 -2.99 -31.84 10.34
C ALA A 85 -3.93 -32.14 11.52
N HIS A 86 -5.24 -31.95 11.35
CA HIS A 86 -6.23 -32.30 12.36
C HIS A 86 -6.39 -33.82 12.49
N ARG A 87 -6.36 -34.56 11.37
CA ARG A 87 -6.41 -36.03 11.38
C ARG A 87 -5.20 -36.64 12.08
N GLU A 88 -4.01 -36.09 11.87
CA GLU A 88 -2.79 -36.50 12.58
C GLU A 88 -2.85 -36.24 14.09
N ARG A 89 -3.57 -35.18 14.52
CA ARG A 89 -3.74 -34.88 15.95
C ARG A 89 -4.82 -35.71 16.63
N VAL A 90 -5.86 -36.10 15.90
CA VAL A 90 -7.05 -36.77 16.44
C VAL A 90 -6.98 -38.30 16.27
N SER A 91 -6.19 -38.80 15.31
CA SER A 91 -5.86 -40.22 15.27
C SER A 91 -4.76 -40.50 16.30
N PRO A 92 -5.04 -41.24 17.39
CA PRO A 92 -4.00 -41.77 18.26
C PRO A 92 -3.26 -42.87 17.48
N SER A 93 -2.43 -42.49 16.52
CA SER A 93 -1.44 -43.39 15.95
C SER A 93 -0.48 -43.72 17.09
N GLY A 94 -0.61 -44.94 17.63
CA GLY A 94 0.31 -45.54 18.58
C GLY A 94 1.70 -45.74 17.97
N GLN A 95 2.41 -44.64 17.71
CA GLN A 95 3.78 -44.62 17.25
C GLN A 95 4.68 -44.25 18.44
N GLN A 96 5.18 -45.33 19.06
CA GLN A 96 6.53 -45.49 19.57
C GLN A 96 7.25 -44.18 19.93
N ALA A 97 7.30 -43.92 21.24
CA ALA A 97 8.16 -42.93 21.86
C ALA A 97 9.65 -43.29 21.62
N LEU A 98 10.16 -43.01 20.42
CA LEU A 98 11.59 -42.85 20.23
C LEU A 98 11.98 -41.52 20.89
N SER A 99 12.83 -41.63 21.89
CA SER A 99 13.34 -40.57 22.76
C SER A 99 13.81 -39.33 21.97
N ARG A 100 12.91 -38.36 21.77
CA ARG A 100 13.21 -37.05 21.15
C ARG A 100 13.95 -36.09 22.09
N ARG A 101 14.34 -36.53 23.30
CA ARG A 101 14.92 -35.67 24.34
C ARG A 101 16.32 -35.13 23.96
N GLY A 102 17.03 -35.80 23.05
CA GLY A 102 18.35 -35.36 22.58
C GLY A 102 18.33 -34.32 21.45
N LEU A 103 17.28 -34.28 20.62
CA LEU A 103 17.29 -33.45 19.40
C LEU A 103 16.93 -31.97 19.68
N TYR A 104 16.06 -31.72 20.66
CA TYR A 104 15.70 -30.35 21.06
C TYR A 104 16.89 -29.56 21.65
N MET A 105 17.89 -30.26 22.20
CA MET A 105 19.09 -29.64 22.76
C MET A 105 20.07 -29.16 21.67
N LEU A 106 20.01 -29.73 20.47
CA LEU A 106 20.83 -29.34 19.31
C LEU A 106 20.18 -28.23 18.45
N LEU A 107 18.86 -28.08 18.49
CA LEU A 107 18.17 -27.03 17.70
C LEU A 107 18.09 -25.67 18.40
N TYR A 108 18.28 -25.60 19.72
CA TYR A 108 18.19 -24.35 20.48
C TYR A 108 19.19 -23.24 20.07
N PRO A 109 20.46 -23.51 19.70
CA PRO A 109 21.36 -22.44 19.29
C PRO A 109 21.03 -21.85 17.91
N ALA A 110 20.36 -22.61 17.02
CA ALA A 110 20.07 -22.17 15.66
C ALA A 110 18.97 -21.08 15.61
N SER A 111 17.94 -21.18 16.46
CA SER A 111 16.85 -20.19 16.50
C SER A 111 17.31 -18.85 17.08
N ALA A 112 18.20 -18.87 18.09
CA ALA A 112 18.74 -17.64 18.67
C ALA A 112 19.55 -16.83 17.65
N ALA A 113 20.36 -17.49 16.81
CA ALA A 113 21.14 -16.83 15.76
C ALA A 113 20.26 -16.14 14.71
N ALA A 114 19.14 -16.77 14.31
CA ALA A 114 18.22 -16.20 13.33
C ALA A 114 17.55 -14.91 13.82
N ILE A 115 17.17 -14.87 15.11
CA ILE A 115 16.56 -13.67 15.72
C ILE A 115 17.57 -12.51 15.76
N LEU A 116 18.82 -12.78 16.15
CA LEU A 116 19.88 -11.77 16.15
C LEU A 116 20.19 -11.27 14.74
N ALA A 117 20.23 -12.14 13.75
CA ALA A 117 20.45 -11.76 12.35
C ALA A 117 19.32 -10.85 11.82
N MET A 118 18.05 -11.17 12.12
CA MET A 118 16.92 -10.31 11.74
C MET A 118 16.98 -8.95 12.43
N GLY A 119 17.25 -8.92 13.75
CA GLY A 119 17.38 -7.66 14.49
C GLY A 119 18.50 -6.78 13.94
N MET A 120 19.65 -7.39 13.62
CA MET A 120 20.79 -6.70 13.01
C MET A 120 20.45 -6.13 11.62
N LEU A 121 19.69 -6.87 10.80
CA LEU A 121 19.31 -6.45 9.46
C LEU A 121 18.32 -5.28 9.49
N ILE A 122 17.35 -5.31 10.41
CA ILE A 122 16.42 -4.20 10.66
C ILE A 122 17.18 -2.97 11.15
N TRP A 123 18.10 -3.15 12.11
CA TRP A 123 18.94 -2.06 12.60
C TRP A 123 19.79 -1.45 11.49
N TRP A 124 20.37 -2.26 10.61
CA TRP A 124 21.20 -1.80 9.52
C TRP A 124 20.42 -0.95 8.50
N GLN A 125 19.18 -1.33 8.18
CA GLN A 125 18.28 -0.53 7.32
C GLN A 125 17.94 0.84 7.93
N VAL A 126 17.75 0.89 9.25
CA VAL A 126 17.48 2.15 9.97
C VAL A 126 18.74 3.03 10.01
N ALA A 127 19.92 2.43 10.24
CA ALA A 127 21.18 3.16 10.33
C ALA A 127 21.61 3.77 8.98
N THR A 128 21.40 3.08 7.86
CA THR A 128 21.78 3.59 6.54
C THR A 128 20.77 4.60 5.98
N GLY A 129 19.51 4.57 6.40
CA GLY A 129 18.46 5.46 5.90
C GLY A 129 18.56 6.93 6.37
N LEU A 130 19.40 7.25 7.36
CA LEU A 130 19.49 8.60 7.92
C LEU A 130 20.44 9.54 7.13
N ASP A 131 21.35 9.00 6.32
CA ASP A 131 22.38 9.82 5.65
C ASP A 131 21.96 10.36 4.28
N GLU A 132 21.02 9.69 3.59
CA GLU A 132 20.61 10.06 2.22
C GLU A 132 19.72 11.33 2.18
N SER A 133 19.01 11.65 3.27
CA SER A 133 18.02 12.73 3.30
C SER A 133 18.64 14.15 3.36
N GLN A 134 19.84 14.31 3.94
CA GLN A 134 20.42 15.66 4.11
C GLN A 134 21.26 16.16 2.92
N ASN A 135 21.76 15.28 2.05
CA ASN A 135 22.65 15.72 0.97
C ASN A 135 21.92 16.33 -0.24
N GLY A 136 20.64 16.01 -0.46
CA GLY A 136 19.87 16.53 -1.60
C GLY A 136 19.59 18.05 -1.56
N THR A 137 19.78 18.72 -0.42
CA THR A 137 19.51 20.18 -0.30
C THR A 137 20.77 21.05 -0.34
N ARG A 138 21.97 20.47 -0.25
CA ARG A 138 23.22 21.24 -0.33
C ARG A 138 23.61 21.55 -1.78
N ASP A 139 23.32 20.64 -2.71
CA ASP A 139 23.70 20.83 -4.11
C ASP A 139 22.80 21.84 -4.84
N ALA A 140 21.57 22.08 -4.36
CA ALA A 140 20.69 23.11 -4.91
C ALA A 140 21.14 24.55 -4.58
N ARG A 141 22.00 24.74 -3.56
CA ARG A 141 22.54 26.08 -3.22
C ARG A 141 23.84 26.43 -3.95
N LEU A 142 24.60 25.45 -4.41
CA LEU A 142 25.87 25.70 -5.09
C LEU A 142 25.71 25.94 -6.60
N LEU A 143 24.55 25.62 -7.18
CA LEU A 143 24.24 25.90 -8.60
C LEU A 143 23.50 27.23 -8.84
N GLY A 144 23.29 28.05 -7.80
CA GLY A 144 22.51 29.30 -7.87
C GLY A 144 23.32 30.61 -7.89
N ASP A 145 24.64 30.58 -7.67
CA ASP A 145 25.44 31.80 -7.46
C ASP A 145 26.37 32.18 -8.64
N ALA A 146 26.19 31.55 -9.81
CA ALA A 146 27.06 31.76 -10.97
C ALA A 146 26.50 32.65 -12.09
N ASP A 147 25.37 33.35 -11.88
CA ASP A 147 24.83 34.29 -12.89
C ASP A 147 24.73 35.71 -12.33
N ALA A 148 25.91 36.29 -12.16
CA ALA A 148 26.09 37.73 -12.19
C ALA A 148 25.80 38.26 -13.61
N GLY A 149 24.65 38.90 -13.80
CA GLY A 149 24.51 39.93 -14.82
C GLY A 149 23.50 39.69 -15.94
N TYR A 150 22.21 39.68 -15.61
CA TYR A 150 21.19 40.21 -16.54
C TYR A 150 20.34 41.27 -15.83
N PRO A 151 20.31 42.52 -16.32
CA PRO A 151 19.39 43.52 -15.80
C PRO A 151 17.98 43.16 -16.27
N GLN A 152 17.17 42.60 -15.38
CA GLN A 152 15.73 42.45 -15.60
C GLN A 152 15.07 43.83 -15.54
N ARG A 153 15.07 44.51 -16.69
CA ARG A 153 14.14 45.59 -17.02
C ARG A 153 12.92 44.93 -17.68
N TRP A 154 12.00 44.43 -16.87
CA TRP A 154 10.65 44.15 -17.33
C TRP A 154 9.77 45.30 -16.88
N ASP A 155 9.25 46.00 -17.88
CA ASP A 155 8.31 47.07 -17.79
C ASP A 155 6.92 46.53 -17.51
N ASN A 156 6.28 47.07 -16.49
CA ASN A 156 4.95 46.65 -16.05
C ASN A 156 3.86 47.34 -16.89
N SER A 157 4.00 47.37 -18.21
CA SER A 157 3.01 47.98 -19.11
C SER A 157 1.80 47.05 -19.30
N TRP A 158 0.98 46.96 -18.26
CA TRP A 158 -0.32 46.27 -18.27
C TRP A 158 -1.30 46.98 -19.21
N GLY A 159 -1.42 46.47 -20.43
CA GLY A 159 -2.55 46.73 -21.31
C GLY A 159 -3.71 45.75 -21.04
N PRO A 160 -4.98 46.17 -21.11
CA PRO A 160 -6.12 45.29 -20.91
C PRO A 160 -6.40 44.50 -22.18
N GLY A 161 -5.79 43.32 -22.31
CA GLY A 161 -5.95 42.44 -23.48
C GLY A 161 -6.09 40.99 -23.06
N ARG A 162 -7.26 40.41 -23.34
CA ARG A 162 -7.67 39.05 -22.97
C ARG A 162 -6.73 38.00 -23.57
N GLY A 163 -6.23 37.09 -22.74
CA GLY A 163 -5.53 35.89 -23.17
C GLY A 163 -4.95 35.13 -21.99
N ARG A 164 -5.66 34.13 -21.49
CA ARG A 164 -5.14 33.20 -20.47
C ARG A 164 -4.02 32.36 -21.11
N PRO A 165 -2.79 32.33 -20.56
CA PRO A 165 -1.82 31.32 -20.97
C PRO A 165 -2.19 29.99 -20.31
N SER A 166 -2.37 28.97 -21.15
CA SER A 166 -2.45 27.57 -20.75
C SER A 166 -1.13 27.19 -20.09
N VAL A 167 -1.14 26.92 -18.79
CA VAL A 167 0.02 26.35 -18.09
C VAL A 167 0.09 24.87 -18.47
N ALA A 168 0.86 24.58 -19.52
CA ALA A 168 1.28 23.22 -19.82
C ALA A 168 2.33 22.82 -18.77
N PHE A 169 1.90 22.04 -17.78
CA PHE A 169 2.82 21.35 -16.86
C PHE A 169 3.58 20.29 -17.66
N ASN A 170 4.85 20.57 -17.96
CA ASN A 170 5.77 19.61 -18.54
C ASN A 170 6.24 18.65 -17.43
N PHE A 171 5.55 17.52 -17.27
CA PHE A 171 6.08 16.37 -16.54
C PHE A 171 6.87 15.50 -17.52
N SER A 172 8.19 15.66 -17.50
CA SER A 172 9.16 14.74 -18.10
C SER A 172 10.47 14.90 -17.34
N ARG A 173 11.30 13.91 -17.06
CA ARG A 173 11.27 12.43 -17.13
C ARG A 173 12.66 12.03 -16.62
N ALA A 174 12.73 11.20 -15.58
CA ALA A 174 13.89 10.37 -15.24
C ALA A 174 13.30 9.31 -14.29
N VAL A 175 13.25 8.01 -14.56
CA VAL A 175 14.27 7.11 -15.10
C VAL A 175 13.53 5.94 -15.76
N VAL A 176 13.68 5.74 -17.07
CA VAL A 176 13.44 4.45 -17.75
C VAL A 176 14.47 4.34 -18.86
N GLY A 177 15.15 3.21 -18.92
CA GLY A 177 16.23 2.91 -19.87
C GLY A 177 15.79 2.89 -21.35
N PRO A 178 16.71 2.55 -22.26
CA PRO A 178 16.55 2.78 -23.69
C PRO A 178 15.53 1.80 -24.27
N VAL A 179 14.33 2.29 -24.56
CA VAL A 179 13.41 1.65 -25.51
C VAL A 179 13.59 2.39 -26.82
N ALA A 180 13.97 1.64 -27.85
CA ALA A 180 14.20 2.13 -29.20
C ALA A 180 12.98 2.91 -29.74
N ASP A 181 13.27 3.91 -30.58
CA ASP A 181 12.33 4.69 -31.36
C ASP A 181 11.19 3.83 -31.94
N LEU A 182 10.00 3.97 -31.35
CA LEU A 182 8.75 3.60 -31.98
C LEU A 182 7.90 4.87 -31.99
N ASN A 183 7.56 5.34 -33.19
CA ASN A 183 6.75 6.53 -33.39
C ASN A 183 5.34 6.31 -32.79
N ASP A 184 4.76 7.38 -32.24
CA ASP A 184 3.44 7.36 -31.58
C ASP A 184 2.30 6.84 -32.48
N GLU A 185 2.47 6.82 -33.81
CA GLU A 185 1.49 6.28 -34.74
C GLU A 185 1.44 4.72 -34.76
N ASP A 186 2.53 4.03 -34.39
CA ASP A 186 2.55 2.56 -34.36
C ASP A 186 1.85 2.00 -33.11
N LEU A 187 1.81 2.76 -32.01
CA LEU A 187 1.16 2.34 -30.76
C LEU A 187 -0.38 2.35 -30.87
N ILE A 188 -0.96 3.20 -31.72
CA ILE A 188 -2.41 3.25 -31.95
C ILE A 188 -2.85 2.11 -32.89
N SER A 189 -2.02 1.75 -33.88
CA SER A 189 -2.22 0.59 -34.76
C SER A 189 -2.16 -0.75 -34.01
N ALA A 190 -1.25 -0.89 -33.04
CA ALA A 190 -1.12 -2.12 -32.26
C ALA A 190 -2.35 -2.42 -31.39
N PHE A 191 -3.08 -1.40 -30.92
CA PHE A 191 -4.26 -1.59 -30.08
C PHE A 191 -5.52 -1.98 -30.88
N ASP A 192 -5.65 -1.56 -32.14
CA ASP A 192 -6.83 -1.86 -32.97
C ASP A 192 -6.81 -3.30 -33.50
N SER A 193 -5.63 -3.94 -33.52
CA SER A 193 -5.47 -5.35 -33.93
C SER A 193 -5.73 -6.37 -32.82
N MET A 194 -5.99 -5.92 -31.58
CA MET A 194 -6.17 -6.79 -30.41
C MET A 194 -7.63 -6.94 -29.95
N VAL A 195 -8.60 -6.57 -30.80
CA VAL A 195 -10.02 -6.92 -30.62
C VAL A 195 -10.23 -8.35 -31.15
N VAL A 196 -9.90 -9.31 -30.30
CA VAL A 196 -10.18 -10.73 -30.51
C VAL A 196 -11.69 -10.97 -30.57
N GLU A 197 -12.14 -11.51 -31.69
CA GLU A 197 -13.47 -12.08 -31.90
C GLU A 197 -13.81 -13.05 -30.75
N ARG A 198 -14.77 -12.68 -29.90
CA ARG A 198 -15.39 -13.63 -28.97
C ARG A 198 -16.40 -14.48 -29.76
N PRO A 199 -16.28 -15.81 -29.76
CA PRO A 199 -17.31 -16.66 -30.35
C PRO A 199 -18.58 -16.59 -29.49
N LEU A 200 -19.68 -16.18 -30.13
CA LEU A 200 -21.04 -16.32 -29.63
C LEU A 200 -21.37 -17.81 -29.49
N GLY A 201 -21.50 -18.30 -28.26
CA GLY A 201 -21.95 -19.67 -28.02
C GLY A 201 -22.05 -20.02 -26.55
N SER A 202 -23.18 -19.72 -25.92
CA SER A 202 -23.82 -20.58 -24.92
C SER A 202 -25.13 -19.93 -24.43
N GLN A 203 -26.23 -20.30 -25.06
CA GLN A 203 -27.56 -20.24 -24.46
C GLN A 203 -27.65 -21.35 -23.40
N ASN A 204 -27.78 -20.97 -22.13
CA ASN A 204 -28.28 -21.75 -20.98
C ASN A 204 -27.75 -21.02 -19.72
N GLU A 205 -28.52 -20.57 -18.74
CA GLU A 205 -29.81 -20.97 -18.23
C GLU A 205 -30.50 -19.75 -17.61
N TYR A 206 -31.75 -19.53 -17.99
CA TYR A 206 -32.72 -18.90 -17.10
C TYR A 206 -33.06 -19.94 -16.04
N ASN A 207 -32.80 -19.65 -14.76
CA ASN A 207 -33.64 -20.18 -13.70
C ASN A 207 -33.79 -19.18 -12.55
N VAL A 208 -34.88 -18.44 -12.69
CA VAL A 208 -35.64 -17.80 -11.64
C VAL A 208 -36.07 -18.86 -10.64
N ILE A 209 -35.61 -18.81 -9.39
CA ILE A 209 -36.44 -19.28 -8.29
C ILE A 209 -36.38 -18.27 -7.14
N THR A 210 -37.39 -17.43 -7.15
CA THR A 210 -37.97 -16.73 -6.00
C THR A 210 -38.35 -17.76 -4.91
N TYR A 211 -37.74 -17.68 -3.73
CA TYR A 211 -38.29 -18.25 -2.50
C TYR A 211 -38.52 -17.08 -1.54
N LEU A 212 -39.76 -16.57 -1.50
CA LEU A 212 -40.80 -16.92 -0.52
C LEU A 212 -40.45 -16.46 0.90
N ASN A 213 -40.85 -15.20 1.12
CA ASN A 213 -41.07 -14.55 2.39
C ASN A 213 -42.43 -15.02 2.92
N GLU A 214 -42.47 -16.02 3.81
CA GLU A 214 -43.69 -16.46 4.48
C GLU A 214 -43.36 -17.22 5.79
N SER A 215 -43.15 -16.47 6.88
CA SER A 215 -43.21 -17.01 8.25
C SER A 215 -43.35 -15.90 9.30
N LEU A 216 -44.50 -15.21 9.26
CA LEU A 216 -45.02 -14.42 10.39
C LEU A 216 -46.52 -14.63 10.50
N GLN A 217 -46.91 -15.72 11.20
CA GLN A 217 -48.14 -15.85 11.98
C GLN A 217 -47.83 -16.68 13.22
#